data_AF-A0A943M100-F1
#
_entry.id   AF-A0A943M100-F1
#
_cell.length_a   1.000
_cell.length_b   1.000
_cell.length_c   1.000
_cell.angle_alpha   90.00
_cell.angle_beta   90.00
_cell.angle_gamma   90.00
#
_symmetry.space_group_name_H-M   'P 1'
#
loop_
_entity.id
_entity.type
_entity.pdbx_description
1 polymer ?
#
loop_
_entity_poly.entity_id
_entity_poly.type
_entity_poly.pdbx_seq_one_letter_code
_entity_poly.pdbx_strand_id
1 'polypeptide(L)'
;EGAETILFYVGIIPRITTANFLIGIASAIAVLVIIAVAMTKASHYIKPHRIFFILTWLIYALAFKMLGVSIHALQLTNMMSNHLITGFPTMDWAGIYPSWEVLIPQLIFIVIIAFVTVRQHGKK
;
A
#
# COMPACT_ATOMS: atom_id res chain seq x y z
N GLU A 1 -25.64 12.85 -4.54
CA GLU A 1 -25.29 13.18 -3.14
C GLU A 1 -25.82 14.52 -2.65
N GLY A 2 -25.54 15.67 -3.29
CA GLY A 2 -25.97 16.97 -2.73
C GLY A 2 -27.49 17.17 -2.51
N ALA A 3 -28.34 16.58 -3.35
CA ALA A 3 -29.80 16.66 -3.18
C ALA A 3 -30.31 15.93 -1.93
N GLU A 4 -29.68 14.82 -1.55
CA GLU A 4 -30.01 14.06 -0.33
C GLU A 4 -29.54 14.81 0.92
N THR A 5 -28.39 15.49 0.84
CA THR A 5 -27.89 16.36 1.92
C THR A 5 -28.83 17.54 2.18
N ILE A 6 -29.36 18.16 1.11
CA ILE A 6 -30.33 19.24 1.22
C ILE A 6 -31.66 18.73 1.80
N LEU A 7 -32.15 17.58 1.34
CA LEU A 7 -33.40 16.98 1.86
C LEU A 7 -33.27 16.59 3.34
N PHE A 8 -32.11 16.10 3.77
CA PHE A 8 -31.79 15.82 5.17
C PHE A 8 -31.79 17.10 6.02
N TYR A 9 -31.14 18.19 5.56
CA TYR A 9 -31.15 19.46 6.28
C TYR A 9 -32.56 20.06 6.36
N VAL A 10 -33.31 20.07 5.27
CA VAL A 10 -34.70 20.59 5.23
C VAL A 10 -35.62 19.79 6.16
N GLY A 11 -35.43 18.48 6.28
CA GLY A 11 -36.20 17.62 7.19
C GLY A 11 -35.87 17.81 8.69
N ILE A 12 -34.66 18.26 9.03
CA ILE A 12 -34.22 18.44 10.42
C ILE A 12 -34.47 19.86 10.93
N ILE A 13 -34.34 20.87 10.06
CA ILE A 13 -34.53 22.30 10.38
C ILE A 13 -35.80 22.58 11.20
N PRO A 14 -37.01 22.09 10.85
CA PRO A 14 -38.22 22.40 11.63
C PRO A 14 -38.29 21.69 12.99
N ARG A 15 -37.38 20.74 13.28
CA ARG A 15 -37.30 19.99 14.55
C ARG A 15 -36.23 20.50 15.51
N ILE A 16 -35.42 21.48 15.10
CA ILE A 16 -34.34 22.05 15.91
C ILE A 16 -34.47 23.57 15.99
N THR A 17 -34.09 24.15 17.12
CA THR A 17 -34.04 25.61 17.24
C THR A 17 -32.87 26.16 16.41
N THR A 18 -33.01 27.39 15.88
CA THR A 18 -31.93 28.08 15.14
C THR A 18 -30.64 28.15 15.96
N ALA A 19 -30.75 28.29 17.29
CA ALA A 19 -29.61 28.26 18.21
C ALA A 19 -28.86 26.91 18.18
N ASN A 20 -29.57 25.78 18.25
CA ASN A 20 -28.97 24.44 18.20
C ASN A 20 -28.32 24.17 16.84
N PHE A 21 -28.92 24.68 15.75
CA PHE A 21 -28.35 24.59 14.41
C PHE A 21 -27.01 25.34 14.31
N LEU A 22 -26.94 26.59 14.80
CA LEU A 22 -25.70 27.36 14.80
C LEU A 22 -24.61 26.72 15.68
N ILE A 23 -24.98 26.19 16.84
CA ILE A 23 -24.03 25.49 17.74
C ILE A 23 -23.49 24.23 17.06
N GLY A 24 -24.32 23.48 16.33
CA GLY A 24 -23.89 22.32 15.55
C GLY A 24 -22.90 22.67 14.44
N ILE A 25 -23.12 23.78 13.73
CA ILE A 25 -22.16 24.26 12.72
C ILE A 25 -20.86 24.69 13.38
N ALA A 26 -20.93 25.45 14.47
CA ALA A 26 -19.75 25.94 15.18
C ALA A 26 -18.92 24.77 15.75
N SER A 27 -19.56 23.73 16.28
CA SER A 27 -18.88 22.54 16.81
C SER A 27 -18.24 21.72 15.69
N ALA A 28 -18.90 21.56 14.55
CA ALA A 28 -18.33 20.88 13.38
C ALA A 28 -17.07 21.60 12.87
N ILE A 29 -17.11 22.94 12.77
CA ILE A 29 -15.96 23.75 12.40
C ILE A 29 -14.83 23.58 13.43
N ALA A 30 -15.14 23.62 14.72
CA ALA A 30 -14.15 23.44 15.79
C ALA A 30 -13.46 22.07 15.70
N VAL A 31 -14.21 20.99 15.47
CA VAL A 31 -13.66 19.63 15.28
C VAL A 31 -12.76 19.57 14.05
N LEU A 32 -13.19 20.15 12.92
CA LEU A 32 -12.38 20.21 11.71
C LEU A 32 -11.07 20.95 11.92
N VAL A 33 -11.08 22.07 12.65
CA VAL A 33 -9.87 22.83 12.98
C VAL A 33 -8.92 21.99 13.84
N ILE A 34 -9.44 21.28 14.85
CA ILE A 34 -8.64 20.40 15.70
C ILE A 34 -7.97 19.29 14.86
N ILE A 35 -8.74 18.63 14.00
CA ILE A 35 -8.21 17.59 13.10
C ILE A 35 -7.17 18.17 12.15
N ALA A 36 -7.44 19.33 11.54
CA ALA A 36 -6.51 19.99 10.63
C ALA A 36 -5.19 20.29 11.32
N VAL A 37 -5.21 20.90 12.52
CA VAL A 37 -3.99 21.19 13.29
C VAL A 37 -3.25 19.90 13.68
N ALA A 38 -3.97 18.86 14.10
CA ALA A 38 -3.39 17.57 14.43
C ALA A 38 -2.68 16.95 13.20
N MET A 39 -3.33 16.95 12.04
CA MET A 39 -2.75 16.48 10.78
C MET A 39 -1.54 17.32 10.36
N THR A 40 -1.58 18.65 10.50
CA THR A 40 -0.43 19.51 10.16
C THR A 40 0.76 19.22 11.07
N LYS A 41 0.54 19.07 12.39
CA LYS A 41 1.61 18.69 13.33
C LYS A 41 2.15 17.29 13.05
N ALA A 42 1.28 16.32 12.78
CA ALA A 42 1.68 14.94 12.45
C ALA A 42 2.46 14.86 11.13
N SER A 43 2.03 15.61 10.11
CA SER A 43 2.69 15.69 8.80
C SER A 43 4.12 16.22 8.90
N HIS A 44 4.42 17.11 9.86
CA HIS A 44 5.79 17.58 10.07
C HIS A 44 6.74 16.47 10.55
N TYR A 45 6.25 15.52 11.34
CA TYR A 45 7.05 14.35 11.76
C TYR A 45 7.19 13.31 10.64
N ILE A 46 6.18 13.20 9.78
CA ILE A 46 6.14 12.27 8.67
C ILE A 46 6.87 12.89 7.47
N LYS A 47 8.17 12.60 7.34
CA LYS A 47 8.93 12.96 6.12
C LYS A 47 8.49 12.04 4.98
N PRO A 48 7.70 12.52 3.99
CA PRO A 48 7.11 11.63 2.97
C PRO A 48 8.18 10.85 2.21
N HIS A 49 9.31 11.51 1.90
CA HIS A 49 10.44 10.88 1.22
C HIS A 49 10.95 9.61 1.91
N ARG A 50 11.01 9.58 3.26
CA ARG A 50 11.46 8.38 3.99
C ARG A 50 10.43 7.25 3.91
N ILE A 51 9.14 7.58 4.00
CA ILE A 51 8.07 6.58 3.91
C ILE A 51 8.04 5.97 2.51
N PHE A 52 8.06 6.79 1.47
CA PHE A 52 8.06 6.31 0.09
C PHE A 52 9.27 5.42 -0.18
N PHE A 53 10.45 5.75 0.35
CA PHE A 53 11.63 4.88 0.24
C PHE A 53 11.40 3.49 0.87
N ILE A 54 10.90 3.43 2.11
CA ILE A 54 10.59 2.17 2.80
C ILE A 54 9.52 1.40 2.03
N LEU A 55 8.48 2.09 1.54
CA LEU A 55 7.38 1.49 0.82
C LEU A 55 7.82 0.91 -0.53
N THR A 56 8.72 1.59 -1.26
CA THR A 56 9.31 1.06 -2.49
C THR A 56 10.04 -0.25 -2.24
N TRP A 57 10.88 -0.32 -1.20
CA TRP A 57 11.56 -1.55 -0.82
C TRP A 57 10.59 -2.66 -0.39
N LEU A 58 9.53 -2.31 0.35
CA LEU A 58 8.50 -3.24 0.74
C LEU A 58 7.78 -3.84 -0.48
N ILE A 59 7.42 -3.00 -1.45
CA ILE A 59 6.76 -3.43 -2.68
C ILE A 59 7.68 -4.35 -3.50
N TYR A 60 8.98 -4.05 -3.58
CA TYR A 60 9.96 -4.93 -4.23
C TYR A 60 10.07 -6.29 -3.54
N ALA A 61 10.16 -6.32 -2.21
CA ALA A 61 10.20 -7.57 -1.46
C ALA A 61 8.91 -8.40 -1.64
N LEU A 62 7.75 -7.75 -1.62
CA LEU A 62 6.47 -8.42 -1.82
C LEU A 62 6.33 -8.96 -3.25
N ALA A 63 6.73 -8.20 -4.26
CA ALA A 63 6.74 -8.63 -5.65
C ALA A 63 7.65 -9.85 -5.87
N PHE A 64 8.85 -9.85 -5.27
CA PHE A 64 9.77 -10.99 -5.30
C PHE A 64 9.11 -12.26 -4.73
N LYS A 65 8.48 -12.15 -3.56
CA LYS A 65 7.78 -13.26 -2.91
C LYS A 65 6.62 -13.77 -3.76
N MET A 66 5.77 -12.86 -4.25
CA MET A 66 4.58 -13.21 -5.03
C MET A 66 4.97 -13.91 -6.33
N LEU A 67 6.02 -13.45 -7.01
CA LEU A 67 6.53 -14.10 -8.21
C LEU A 67 6.89 -15.57 -7.94
N GLY A 68 7.62 -15.85 -6.85
CA GLY A 68 8.00 -17.23 -6.52
C GLY A 68 6.81 -18.10 -6.12
N VAL A 69 5.90 -17.57 -5.29
CA VAL A 69 4.68 -18.28 -4.88
C VAL A 69 3.77 -18.56 -6.07
N SER A 70 3.61 -17.62 -7.01
CA SER A 70 2.78 -17.80 -8.19
C SER A 70 3.33 -18.86 -9.14
N ILE A 71 4.65 -18.85 -9.41
CA ILE A 71 5.27 -19.87 -10.25
C ILE A 71 5.15 -21.24 -9.59
N HIS A 72 5.43 -21.32 -8.28
CA HIS A 72 5.27 -22.56 -7.56
C HIS A 72 3.82 -23.07 -7.55
N ALA A 73 2.84 -22.17 -7.42
CA ALA A 73 1.42 -22.53 -7.54
C ALA A 73 1.09 -23.13 -8.91
N LEU A 74 1.65 -22.58 -10.00
CA LEU A 74 1.47 -23.16 -11.34
C LEU A 74 2.07 -24.56 -11.46
N GLN A 75 3.22 -24.80 -10.82
CA GLN A 75 3.86 -26.11 -10.76
C GLN A 75 2.99 -27.12 -10.00
N LEU A 76 2.40 -26.72 -8.87
CA LEU A 76 1.48 -27.57 -8.10
C LEU A 76 0.21 -27.92 -8.89
N THR A 77 -0.23 -27.03 -9.79
CA THR A 77 -1.37 -27.30 -10.70
C THR A 77 -0.99 -28.06 -11.97
N ASN A 78 0.27 -28.51 -12.10
CA ASN A 78 0.81 -29.14 -13.32
C ASN A 78 0.68 -28.27 -14.59
N MET A 79 0.52 -26.95 -14.43
CA MET A 79 0.44 -26.00 -15.55
C MET A 79 1.82 -25.53 -16.02
N MET A 80 2.87 -25.79 -15.23
CA MET A 80 4.25 -25.43 -15.55
C MET A 80 5.20 -26.56 -15.17
N SER A 81 6.27 -26.72 -15.94
CA SER A 81 7.36 -27.67 -15.63
C SER A 81 8.02 -27.32 -14.30
N ASN A 82 8.53 -28.36 -13.63
CA ASN A 82 9.19 -28.24 -12.35
C ASN A 82 10.53 -28.98 -12.37
N HIS A 83 11.60 -28.28 -12.79
CA HIS A 83 12.95 -28.80 -12.73
C HIS A 83 13.56 -28.53 -11.36
N LEU A 84 13.38 -29.49 -10.45
CA LEU A 84 13.84 -29.40 -9.07
C LEU A 84 15.37 -29.37 -8.96
N ILE A 85 15.87 -28.53 -8.06
CA ILE A 85 17.29 -28.43 -7.72
C ILE A 85 17.52 -29.27 -6.46
N THR A 86 18.27 -30.36 -6.60
CA THR A 86 18.59 -31.23 -5.48
C THR A 86 19.51 -30.53 -4.48
N GLY A 87 19.16 -30.58 -3.19
CA GLY A 87 19.95 -29.98 -2.11
C GLY A 87 19.76 -28.48 -1.86
N PHE A 88 18.80 -27.82 -2.54
CA PHE A 88 18.50 -26.41 -2.30
C PHE A 88 17.32 -26.25 -1.30
N PRO A 89 17.42 -25.34 -0.29
CA PRO A 89 16.39 -25.20 0.72
C PRO A 89 15.12 -24.50 0.20
N THR A 90 13.96 -24.87 0.76
CA THR A 90 12.70 -24.14 0.61
C THR A 90 12.57 -23.07 1.69
N MET A 91 12.06 -21.88 1.33
CA MET A 91 11.75 -20.81 2.29
C MET A 91 10.39 -20.19 1.96
N ASP A 92 9.33 -20.71 2.58
CA ASP A 92 7.94 -20.29 2.32
C ASP A 92 7.69 -18.81 2.67
N TRP A 93 8.33 -18.30 3.71
CA TRP A 93 8.15 -16.91 4.13
C TRP A 93 8.66 -15.92 3.07
N ALA A 94 9.73 -16.29 2.36
CA ALA A 94 10.35 -15.51 1.29
C ALA A 94 9.83 -15.87 -0.12
N GLY A 95 9.06 -16.95 -0.25
CA GLY A 95 8.58 -17.45 -1.55
C GLY A 95 9.69 -18.06 -2.41
N ILE A 96 10.70 -18.69 -1.77
CA ILE A 96 11.82 -19.33 -2.48
C ILE A 96 11.58 -20.83 -2.51
N TYR A 97 11.49 -21.37 -3.73
CA TYR A 97 11.27 -22.79 -4.00
C TYR A 97 12.39 -23.35 -4.87
N PRO A 98 12.82 -24.61 -4.67
CA PRO A 98 14.01 -25.20 -5.29
C PRO A 98 13.73 -25.65 -6.73
N SER A 99 13.38 -24.71 -7.61
CA SER A 99 13.14 -24.93 -9.03
C SER A 99 13.79 -23.85 -9.87
N TRP A 100 14.34 -24.22 -11.02
CA TRP A 100 14.93 -23.28 -11.97
C TRP A 100 13.91 -22.25 -12.48
N GLU A 101 12.68 -22.69 -12.72
CA GLU A 101 11.58 -21.83 -13.16
C GLU A 101 11.21 -20.78 -12.12
N VAL A 102 11.42 -21.03 -10.83
CA VAL A 102 11.21 -20.05 -9.75
C VAL A 102 12.43 -19.14 -9.59
N LEU A 103 13.63 -19.73 -9.51
CA LEU A 103 14.85 -18.99 -9.17
C LEU A 103 15.33 -18.08 -10.31
N ILE A 104 15.20 -18.48 -11.58
CA ILE A 104 15.67 -17.67 -12.71
C ILE A 104 14.89 -16.34 -12.81
N PRO A 105 13.55 -16.32 -12.82
CA PRO A 105 12.78 -15.07 -12.87
C PRO A 105 13.01 -14.22 -11.62
N GLN A 106 13.17 -14.83 -10.44
CA GLN A 106 13.54 -14.14 -9.21
C GLN A 106 14.92 -13.45 -9.30
N LEU A 107 15.92 -14.13 -9.88
CA LEU A 107 17.25 -13.56 -10.11
C LEU A 107 17.19 -12.39 -11.09
N ILE A 108 16.47 -12.55 -12.20
CA ILE A 108 16.26 -11.48 -13.19
C ILE A 108 15.60 -10.26 -12.53
N PHE A 109 14.59 -10.48 -11.69
CA PHE A 109 13.91 -9.42 -10.96
C PHE A 109 14.87 -8.63 -10.05
N ILE A 110 15.75 -9.32 -9.31
CA ILE A 110 16.79 -8.69 -8.48
C ILE A 110 17.74 -7.84 -9.33
N VAL A 111 18.19 -8.36 -10.48
CA VAL A 111 19.09 -7.64 -11.39
C VAL A 111 18.43 -6.37 -11.93
N ILE A 112 17.14 -6.44 -12.30
CA ILE A 112 16.38 -5.29 -12.77
C ILE A 112 16.27 -4.23 -11.67
N ILE A 113 15.92 -4.62 -10.44
CA ILE A 113 15.85 -3.69 -9.30
C ILE A 113 17.21 -3.02 -9.08
N ALA A 114 18.29 -3.80 -9.02
CA ALA A 114 19.64 -3.27 -8.83
C ALA A 114 20.01 -2.25 -9.92
N PHE A 115 19.74 -2.57 -11.19
CA PHE A 115 19.99 -1.66 -12.31
C PHE A 115 19.18 -0.37 -12.21
N VAL A 116 17.88 -0.46 -11.92
CA VAL A 116 16.99 0.69 -11.78
C VAL A 116 17.43 1.57 -10.61
N THR A 117 17.74 0.97 -9.46
CA THR A 117 18.17 1.70 -8.25
C THR A 117 19.50 2.41 -8.46
N VAL A 118 20.47 1.80 -9.16
CA VAL A 118 21.75 2.45 -9.49
C VAL A 118 21.54 3.63 -10.46
N ARG A 119 20.73 3.44 -11.51
CA ARG A 119 20.41 4.51 -12.48
C ARG A 119 19.69 5.69 -11.84
N GLN A 120 18.81 5.45 -10.88
CA GLN A 120 18.08 6.52 -10.18
C GLN A 120 18.97 7.33 -9.23
N HIS A 121 19.98 6.71 -8.61
CA HIS A 121 20.93 7.42 -7.75
C HIS A 121 22.00 8.19 -8.53
N GLY A 122 22.39 7.75 -9.73
CA GLY A 122 23.38 8.43 -10.58
C GLY A 122 22.87 9.70 -11.28
N LYS A 123 21.60 10.09 -11.11
CA LYS A 123 21.01 11.33 -11.65
C LYS A 123 20.80 12.44 -10.61
N LYS A 124 21.36 12.29 -9.41
CA LYS A 124 21.41 13.36 -8.41
C LYS A 124 22.73 14.10 -8.46
#